data_AF-A0A5C3EBH0-F1
#
_entry.id   AF-A0A5C3EBH0-F1
#
_cell.length_a   1.000
_cell.length_b   1.000
_cell.length_c   1.000
_cell.angle_alpha   90.00
_cell.angle_beta   90.00
_cell.angle_gamma   90.00
#
_symmetry.space_group_name_H-M   'P 1'
#
loop_
_entity.id
_entity.type
_entity.pdbx_description
1 polymer ?
#
loop_
_entity_poly.entity_id
_entity_poly.type
_entity_poly.pdbx_seq_one_letter_code
_entity_poly.pdbx_strand_id
1 'polypeptide(L)'
;MSTIRFLLGLAATAFLLASAQMDDFDKVNWAKAVEVYKKNHFRGLFQSFRSNLATYAKVPDLEDKALEHAKTYGVIPVASYTAEESTAAKGSPSAKVYFLSAIQPPQSLHQEMAKDTFLHDQNVLAFWKYENDKFHLLQMDTLGSQVTEWPLQRLKDVLKLP
;
A
#
# COMPACT_ATOMS: atom_id res chain seq x y z
N MET A 1 -52.97 -2.07 -25.61
CA MET A 1 -51.57 -2.24 -26.06
C MET A 1 -50.73 -1.20 -25.32
N SER A 2 -50.30 -1.48 -24.09
CA SER A 2 -49.03 -2.10 -23.68
C SER A 2 -47.78 -1.34 -24.12
N THR A 3 -47.15 -0.69 -23.13
CA THR A 3 -45.70 -0.53 -22.86
C THR A 3 -44.83 0.12 -23.95
N ILE A 4 -43.98 1.10 -23.66
CA ILE A 4 -42.71 0.88 -22.92
C ILE A 4 -42.18 2.24 -22.41
N ARG A 5 -41.92 2.29 -21.09
CA ARG A 5 -40.99 3.22 -20.44
C ARG A 5 -39.56 2.68 -20.67
N PHE A 6 -38.60 3.52 -21.04
CA PHE A 6 -37.19 3.23 -20.76
C PHE A 6 -36.53 4.44 -20.11
N LEU A 7 -36.40 4.31 -18.79
CA LEU A 7 -35.40 4.97 -17.96
C LEU A 7 -34.04 4.34 -18.26
N LEU A 8 -33.04 5.15 -18.61
CA LEU A 8 -31.62 4.91 -18.31
C LEU A 8 -31.02 6.33 -18.21
N GLY A 9 -30.76 6.89 -17.04
CA GLY A 9 -30.05 6.24 -15.93
C GLY A 9 -28.54 6.32 -16.14
N LEU A 10 -28.02 7.46 -16.59
CA LEU A 10 -26.58 7.76 -16.56
C LEU A 10 -26.20 8.15 -15.14
N ALA A 11 -26.15 7.16 -14.24
CA ALA A 11 -25.37 7.27 -13.03
C ALA A 11 -23.91 7.09 -13.46
N ALA A 12 -23.22 8.20 -13.71
CA ALA A 12 -21.77 8.21 -13.79
C ALA A 12 -21.24 7.84 -12.40
N THR A 13 -20.94 6.56 -12.22
CA THR A 13 -20.20 6.07 -11.04
C THR A 13 -18.81 6.67 -11.12
N ALA A 14 -18.63 7.82 -10.50
CA ALA A 14 -17.33 8.34 -10.16
C ALA A 14 -16.68 7.31 -9.23
N PHE A 15 -15.80 6.47 -9.77
CA PHE A 15 -14.82 5.73 -8.99
C PHE A 15 -13.89 6.77 -8.36
N LEU A 16 -14.32 7.32 -7.23
CA LEU A 16 -13.45 8.04 -6.31
C LEU A 16 -12.51 7.00 -5.73
N LEU A 17 -11.38 6.78 -6.40
CA LEU A 17 -10.17 6.29 -5.77
C LEU A 17 -9.76 7.35 -4.75
N ALA A 18 -10.39 7.34 -3.57
CA ALA A 18 -9.95 8.12 -2.44
C ALA A 18 -8.64 7.47 -1.96
N SER A 19 -7.54 7.77 -2.65
CA SER A 19 -6.21 7.61 -2.05
C SER A 19 -6.25 8.36 -0.73
N ALA A 20 -6.11 7.64 0.40
CA ALA A 20 -6.05 8.28 1.70
C ALA A 20 -4.89 9.29 1.66
N GLN A 21 -5.21 10.58 1.76
CA GLN A 21 -4.17 11.61 1.75
C GLN A 21 -3.33 11.42 3.00
N MET A 22 -2.02 11.22 2.81
CA MET A 22 -1.09 11.07 3.92
C MET A 22 -1.03 12.36 4.74
N ASP A 23 -1.34 12.26 6.03
CA ASP A 23 -1.10 13.34 6.98
C ASP A 23 0.40 13.50 7.28
N ASP A 24 0.79 14.50 8.07
CA ASP A 24 2.21 14.75 8.37
C ASP A 24 2.85 13.61 9.19
N PHE A 25 2.05 12.90 9.99
CA PHE A 25 2.52 11.74 10.75
C PHE A 25 2.74 10.53 9.82
N ASP A 26 1.87 10.32 8.86
CA ASP A 26 2.01 9.32 7.80
C ASP A 26 3.25 9.59 6.94
N LYS A 27 3.54 10.85 6.61
CA LYS A 27 4.74 11.24 5.85
C LYS A 27 6.04 10.94 6.61
N VAL A 28 6.08 11.17 7.93
CA VAL A 28 7.23 10.79 8.77
C VAL A 28 7.44 9.28 8.73
N ASN A 29 6.37 8.50 8.82
CA ASN A 29 6.46 7.04 8.77
C ASN A 29 6.80 6.51 7.38
N TRP A 30 6.38 7.20 6.31
CA TRP A 30 6.85 6.91 4.96
C TRP A 30 8.35 7.15 4.80
N ALA A 31 8.89 8.24 5.37
CA ALA A 31 10.33 8.45 5.36
C ALA A 31 11.09 7.30 6.07
N LYS A 32 10.56 6.78 7.18
CA LYS A 32 11.10 5.57 7.84
C LYS A 32 11.02 4.35 6.93
N ALA A 33 9.91 4.15 6.24
CA ALA A 33 9.73 3.06 5.28
C ALA A 33 10.76 3.12 4.14
N VAL A 34 11.03 4.32 3.59
CA VAL A 34 12.07 4.51 2.57
C VAL A 34 13.46 4.11 3.09
N GLU A 35 13.78 4.39 4.34
CA GLU A 35 15.04 3.95 4.95
C GLU A 35 15.10 2.42 5.12
N VAL A 36 13.97 1.77 5.43
CA VAL A 36 13.87 0.30 5.42
C VAL A 36 14.19 -0.23 4.01
N TYR A 37 13.68 0.39 2.95
CA TYR A 37 13.95 -0.03 1.58
C TYR A 37 15.44 0.05 1.25
N LYS A 38 16.06 1.21 1.50
CA LYS A 38 17.48 1.45 1.19
C LYS A 38 18.40 0.42 1.83
N LYS A 39 18.11 0.02 3.07
CA LYS A 39 18.90 -0.99 3.80
C LYS A 39 18.81 -2.39 3.19
N ASN A 40 17.71 -2.72 2.53
CA ASN A 40 17.47 -4.05 1.95
C ASN A 40 17.81 -4.14 0.45
N HIS A 41 18.31 -3.07 -0.16
CA HIS A 41 18.75 -3.07 -1.56
C HIS A 41 20.19 -3.54 -1.74
N PHE A 42 20.45 -4.22 -2.86
CA PHE A 42 21.78 -4.73 -3.19
C PHE A 42 22.83 -3.62 -3.17
N ARG A 43 23.87 -3.78 -2.33
CA ARG A 43 24.96 -2.80 -2.16
C ARG A 43 24.50 -1.39 -1.82
N GLY A 44 23.28 -1.23 -1.28
CA GLY A 44 22.68 0.08 -0.99
C GLY A 44 22.29 0.88 -2.25
N LEU A 45 22.30 0.26 -3.44
CA LEU A 45 21.87 0.90 -4.68
C LEU A 45 20.34 0.87 -4.76
N PHE A 46 19.74 1.96 -4.28
CA PHE A 46 18.30 2.18 -4.31
C PHE A 46 17.91 3.01 -5.54
N GLN A 47 17.03 2.46 -6.37
CA GLN A 47 16.36 3.20 -7.43
C GLN A 47 14.85 3.15 -7.19
N SER A 48 14.28 4.29 -6.82
CA SER A 48 12.83 4.52 -6.76
C SER A 48 12.39 5.32 -7.96
N PHE A 49 11.28 4.91 -8.56
CA PHE A 49 10.66 5.62 -9.67
C PHE A 49 9.58 6.60 -9.20
N ARG A 50 9.38 6.73 -7.88
CA ARG A 50 8.40 7.62 -7.24
C ARG A 50 7.01 7.49 -7.86
N SER A 51 6.52 6.25 -7.99
CA SER A 51 5.12 6.02 -8.36
C SER A 51 4.19 6.38 -7.20
N ASN A 52 2.88 6.36 -7.41
CA ASN A 52 1.87 6.59 -6.38
C ASN A 52 0.62 5.73 -6.67
N LEU A 53 -0.41 5.87 -5.85
CA LEU A 53 -1.65 5.10 -6.03
C LEU A 53 -2.33 5.37 -7.38
N ALA A 54 -2.26 6.60 -7.89
CA ALA A 54 -2.82 6.95 -9.19
C ALA A 54 -2.10 6.27 -10.36
N THR A 55 -0.82 5.90 -10.21
CA THR A 55 -0.09 5.08 -11.19
C THR A 55 -0.80 3.75 -11.47
N TYR A 56 -1.50 3.21 -10.47
CA TYR A 56 -2.15 1.91 -10.53
C TYR A 56 -3.68 2.00 -10.52
N ALA A 57 -4.25 3.18 -10.78
CA ALA A 57 -5.68 3.46 -10.70
C ALA A 57 -6.57 2.53 -11.57
N LYS A 58 -6.02 1.92 -12.61
CA LYS A 58 -6.75 1.00 -13.50
C LYS A 58 -6.90 -0.42 -12.94
N VAL A 59 -6.15 -0.76 -11.88
CA VAL A 59 -6.28 -2.06 -11.23
C VAL A 59 -7.53 -2.01 -10.35
N PRO A 60 -8.58 -2.79 -10.67
CA PRO A 60 -9.79 -2.80 -9.86
C PRO A 60 -9.50 -3.36 -8.48
N ASP A 61 -10.11 -2.74 -7.46
CA ASP A 61 -10.02 -3.14 -6.05
C ASP A 61 -8.57 -3.28 -5.56
N LEU A 62 -7.70 -2.37 -6.00
CA LEU A 62 -6.26 -2.41 -5.74
C LEU A 62 -5.91 -2.53 -4.25
N GLU A 63 -6.62 -1.79 -3.38
CA GLU A 63 -6.40 -1.86 -1.93
C GLU A 63 -6.69 -3.27 -1.40
N ASP A 64 -7.88 -3.82 -1.68
CA ASP A 64 -8.26 -5.15 -1.19
C ASP A 64 -7.30 -6.25 -1.69
N LYS A 65 -6.95 -6.21 -2.98
CA LYS A 65 -5.99 -7.15 -3.57
C LYS A 65 -4.60 -7.01 -2.96
N ALA A 66 -4.12 -5.78 -2.75
CA ALA A 66 -2.83 -5.54 -2.13
C ALA A 66 -2.81 -5.97 -0.65
N LEU A 67 -3.94 -5.88 0.05
CA LEU A 67 -4.08 -6.39 1.42
C LEU A 67 -4.11 -7.93 1.46
N GLU A 68 -4.83 -8.58 0.55
CA GLU A 68 -4.80 -10.04 0.39
C GLU A 68 -3.39 -10.53 0.08
N HIS A 69 -2.68 -9.81 -0.79
CA HIS A 69 -1.29 -10.06 -1.10
C HIS A 69 -0.40 -9.96 0.15
N ALA A 70 -0.54 -8.88 0.93
CA ALA A 70 0.18 -8.68 2.18
C ALA A 70 -0.07 -9.80 3.20
N LYS A 71 -1.32 -10.28 3.31
CA LYS A 71 -1.69 -11.43 4.16
C LYS A 71 -1.02 -12.72 3.72
N THR A 72 -0.91 -12.93 2.41
CA THR A 72 -0.40 -14.17 1.79
C THR A 72 1.12 -14.26 1.86
N TYR A 73 1.82 -13.19 1.47
CA TYR A 73 3.28 -13.19 1.33
C TYR A 73 4.01 -12.59 2.54
N GLY A 74 3.29 -11.96 3.45
CA GLY A 74 3.87 -11.28 4.60
C GLY A 74 4.22 -9.82 4.32
N VAL A 75 4.69 -9.16 5.37
CA VAL A 75 4.90 -7.72 5.43
C VAL A 75 6.20 -7.38 6.16
N ILE A 76 6.71 -6.17 5.93
CA ILE A 76 7.87 -5.64 6.65
C ILE A 76 7.36 -4.58 7.63
N PRO A 77 7.57 -4.75 8.96
CA PRO A 77 7.16 -3.74 9.93
C PRO A 77 7.98 -2.46 9.74
N VAL A 78 7.31 -1.31 9.87
CA VAL A 78 7.96 0.02 9.82
C VAL A 78 7.95 0.68 11.19
N ALA A 79 6.77 0.78 11.80
CA ALA A 79 6.58 1.38 13.10
C ALA A 79 5.27 0.91 13.72
N SER A 80 5.21 0.94 15.05
CA SER A 80 4.00 0.74 15.83
C SER A 80 3.97 1.80 16.92
N TYR A 81 2.77 2.27 17.23
CA TYR A 81 2.53 3.32 18.22
C TYR A 81 1.29 2.98 19.04
N THR A 82 1.40 3.14 20.35
CA THR A 82 0.23 3.07 21.23
C THR A 82 -0.72 4.25 20.97
N ALA A 83 -1.91 4.21 21.56
CA ALA A 83 -2.86 5.31 21.49
C ALA A 83 -2.29 6.59 22.15
N GLU A 84 -1.56 6.43 23.25
CA GLU A 84 -0.92 7.54 23.98
C GLU A 84 0.16 8.20 23.14
N GLU A 85 1.04 7.41 22.52
CA GLU A 85 2.10 7.89 21.64
C GLU A 85 1.54 8.60 20.40
N SER A 86 0.51 8.02 19.79
CA SER A 86 -0.19 8.61 18.64
C SER A 86 -0.84 9.94 18.99
N THR A 87 -1.44 10.05 20.18
CA THR A 87 -2.04 11.30 20.68
C THR A 87 -0.96 12.36 20.93
N ALA A 88 0.13 11.99 21.59
CA ALA A 88 1.24 12.89 21.90
C ALA A 88 1.90 13.47 20.63
N ALA A 89 1.93 12.70 19.54
CA ALA A 89 2.45 13.12 18.24
C ALA A 89 1.49 14.03 17.43
N LYS A 90 0.47 14.63 18.08
CA LYS A 90 -0.62 15.42 17.48
C LYS A 90 -1.53 14.62 16.53
N GLY A 91 -1.62 13.31 16.75
CA GLY A 91 -2.45 12.41 15.95
C GLY A 91 -3.82 12.08 16.57
N SER A 92 -4.50 11.14 15.89
CA SER A 92 -5.70 10.45 16.37
C SER A 92 -5.43 9.67 17.69
N PRO A 93 -6.40 9.56 18.61
CA PRO A 93 -6.29 8.80 19.87
C PRO A 93 -6.35 7.28 19.68
N SER A 94 -5.87 6.79 18.54
CA SER A 94 -5.91 5.38 18.15
C SER A 94 -4.50 4.85 18.01
N ALA A 95 -4.28 3.60 18.43
CA ALA A 95 -3.05 2.89 18.11
C ALA A 95 -2.88 2.80 16.58
N LYS A 96 -1.62 2.85 16.12
CA LYS A 96 -1.28 2.88 14.70
C LYS A 96 -0.15 1.91 14.42
N VAL A 97 -0.31 1.07 13.41
CA VAL A 97 0.75 0.19 12.90
C VAL A 97 1.03 0.53 11.44
N TYR A 98 2.29 0.81 11.12
CA TYR A 98 2.76 1.04 9.76
C TYR A 98 3.59 -0.14 9.29
N PHE A 99 3.32 -0.61 8.08
CA PHE A 99 4.02 -1.73 7.49
C PHE A 99 4.05 -1.64 5.97
N LEU A 100 4.79 -2.56 5.37
CA LEU A 100 5.05 -2.63 3.95
C LEU A 100 4.69 -3.99 3.40
N SER A 101 4.15 -4.08 2.21
CA SER A 101 4.05 -5.34 1.47
C SER A 101 4.77 -5.22 0.14
N ALA A 102 5.60 -6.22 -0.17
CA ALA A 102 6.33 -6.31 -1.42
C ALA A 102 5.53 -7.11 -2.46
N ILE A 103 5.30 -6.49 -3.62
CA ILE A 103 4.63 -7.06 -4.78
C ILE A 103 5.69 -7.21 -5.87
N GLN A 104 6.08 -8.45 -6.16
CA GLN A 104 7.21 -8.82 -7.01
C GLN A 104 6.77 -9.78 -8.12
N PRO A 105 7.44 -9.78 -9.27
CA PRO A 105 7.19 -10.79 -10.29
C PRO A 105 7.59 -12.20 -9.75
N PRO A 106 6.90 -13.28 -10.16
CA PRO A 106 5.76 -13.33 -11.05
C PRO A 106 4.40 -13.38 -10.29
N GLN A 107 4.27 -12.72 -9.14
CA GLN A 107 3.04 -12.79 -8.34
C GLN A 107 1.83 -12.23 -9.11
N SER A 108 0.64 -12.78 -8.85
CA SER A 108 -0.57 -12.48 -9.65
C SER A 108 -0.93 -10.99 -9.63
N LEU A 109 -0.86 -10.33 -8.48
CA LEU A 109 -1.13 -8.89 -8.38
C LEU A 109 -0.10 -8.07 -9.17
N HIS A 110 1.18 -8.44 -9.11
CA HIS A 110 2.23 -7.80 -9.91
C HIS A 110 1.91 -7.88 -11.41
N GLN A 111 1.59 -9.08 -11.90
CA GLN A 111 1.24 -9.29 -13.31
C GLN A 111 0.02 -8.48 -13.73
N GLU A 112 -0.96 -8.32 -12.84
CA GLU A 112 -2.12 -7.46 -13.11
C GLU A 112 -1.73 -5.99 -13.21
N MET A 113 -0.94 -5.48 -12.26
CA MET A 113 -0.42 -4.11 -12.27
C MET A 113 0.43 -3.83 -13.51
N ALA A 114 1.20 -4.81 -14.00
CA ALA A 114 2.07 -4.70 -15.15
C ALA A 114 1.35 -4.59 -16.51
N LYS A 115 0.06 -4.92 -16.60
CA LYS A 115 -0.68 -4.87 -17.88
C LYS A 115 -0.83 -3.46 -18.44
N ASP A 116 -1.01 -2.49 -17.55
CA ASP A 116 -1.32 -1.10 -17.89
C ASP A 116 -0.24 -0.11 -17.41
N THR A 117 0.92 -0.62 -16.99
CA THR A 117 2.06 0.17 -16.52
C THR A 117 3.37 -0.34 -17.13
N PHE A 118 4.45 0.45 -17.03
CA PHE A 118 5.79 0.02 -17.43
C PHE A 118 6.50 -0.82 -16.34
N LEU A 119 5.72 -1.53 -15.52
CA LEU A 119 6.19 -2.38 -14.44
C LEU A 119 6.71 -3.71 -15.02
N HIS A 120 7.97 -3.71 -15.45
CA HIS A 120 8.62 -4.90 -16.02
C HIS A 120 9.03 -5.91 -14.92
N ASP A 121 10.33 -6.11 -14.71
CA ASP A 121 10.93 -6.93 -13.66
C ASP A 121 11.02 -6.18 -12.31
N GLN A 122 10.36 -5.04 -12.20
CA GLN A 122 10.42 -4.13 -11.07
C GLN A 122 9.48 -4.56 -9.94
N ASN A 123 9.92 -4.36 -8.71
CA ASN A 123 9.11 -4.60 -7.53
C ASN A 123 8.23 -3.38 -7.23
N VAL A 124 7.08 -3.58 -6.58
CA VAL A 124 6.28 -2.50 -6.01
C VAL A 124 6.17 -2.69 -4.52
N LEU A 125 6.39 -1.63 -3.76
CA LEU A 125 6.15 -1.61 -2.34
C LEU A 125 4.91 -0.80 -2.03
N ALA A 126 3.95 -1.45 -1.40
CA ALA A 126 2.76 -0.83 -0.86
C ALA A 126 2.99 -0.48 0.61
N PHE A 127 2.74 0.77 0.96
CA PHE A 127 2.84 1.31 2.31
C PHE A 127 1.47 1.45 2.94
N TRP A 128 1.36 0.84 4.11
CA TRP A 128 0.11 0.64 4.81
C TRP A 128 0.12 1.32 6.16
N LYS A 129 -1.08 1.73 6.56
CA LYS A 129 -1.43 2.07 7.93
C LYS A 129 -2.58 1.19 8.39
N TYR A 130 -2.47 0.66 9.60
CA TYR A 130 -3.58 0.04 10.32
C TYR A 130 -3.94 0.93 11.51
N GLU A 131 -5.18 1.42 11.55
CA GLU A 131 -5.73 2.21 12.64
C GLU A 131 -7.25 1.99 12.75
N ASN A 132 -7.80 2.00 13.96
CA ASN A 132 -9.25 1.82 14.20
C ASN A 132 -9.86 0.60 13.47
N ASP A 133 -9.16 -0.53 13.52
CA ASP A 133 -9.53 -1.79 12.85
C ASP A 133 -9.68 -1.70 11.32
N LYS A 134 -9.05 -0.70 10.71
CA LYS A 134 -9.05 -0.49 9.26
C LYS A 134 -7.63 -0.46 8.72
N PHE A 135 -7.49 -1.03 7.53
CA PHE A 135 -6.28 -0.92 6.72
C PHE A 135 -6.45 0.24 5.75
N HIS A 136 -5.38 1.00 5.55
CA HIS A 136 -5.33 2.10 4.62
C HIS A 136 -4.08 1.94 3.75
N LEU A 137 -4.27 1.79 2.44
CA LEU A 137 -3.18 1.86 1.49
C LEU A 137 -2.86 3.34 1.26
N LEU A 138 -1.68 3.77 1.71
CA LEU A 138 -1.31 5.18 1.72
C LEU A 138 -0.47 5.57 0.50
N GLN A 139 0.43 4.67 0.07
CA GLN A 139 1.39 4.93 -0.99
C GLN A 139 1.80 3.62 -1.65
N MET A 140 2.10 3.66 -2.94
CA MET A 140 2.85 2.61 -3.62
C MET A 140 4.07 3.24 -4.28
N ASP A 141 5.21 2.57 -4.23
CA ASP A 141 6.42 2.99 -4.94
C ASP A 141 7.05 1.83 -5.70
N THR A 142 7.51 2.11 -6.90
CA THR A 142 8.15 1.15 -7.79
C THR A 142 9.64 1.20 -7.55
N LEU A 143 10.24 0.03 -7.39
CA LEU A 143 11.65 -0.16 -7.13
C LEU A 143 12.33 -0.89 -8.28
N GLY A 144 13.61 -0.58 -8.50
CA GLY A 144 14.47 -1.35 -9.39
C GLY A 144 14.55 -2.83 -9.01
N SER A 145 14.91 -3.68 -9.97
CA SER A 145 14.80 -5.15 -9.89
C SER A 145 15.80 -5.86 -8.96
N GLN A 146 16.64 -5.13 -8.23
CA GLN A 146 17.73 -5.70 -7.41
C GLN A 146 17.47 -5.55 -5.91
N VAL A 147 16.55 -6.37 -5.39
CA VAL A 147 16.38 -6.57 -3.94
C VAL A 147 16.91 -7.94 -3.56
N THR A 148 17.77 -7.99 -2.55
CA THR A 148 18.47 -9.22 -2.13
C THR A 148 17.59 -10.13 -1.30
N GLU A 149 16.88 -9.57 -0.31
CA GLU A 149 16.00 -10.31 0.58
C GLU A 149 15.12 -9.32 1.35
N TRP A 150 13.87 -9.71 1.61
CA TRP A 150 12.93 -8.91 2.42
C TRP A 150 12.77 -9.56 3.79
N PRO A 151 12.87 -8.80 4.90
CA PRO A 151 12.64 -9.34 6.25
C PRO A 151 11.13 -9.49 6.53
N LEU A 152 10.49 -10.40 5.81
CA LEU A 152 9.04 -10.60 5.84
C LEU A 152 8.59 -11.25 7.16
N GLN A 153 7.53 -10.70 7.73
CA GLN A 153 6.83 -11.23 8.89
C GLN A 153 5.36 -11.45 8.54
N ARG A 154 4.67 -12.34 9.27
CA ARG A 154 3.23 -12.53 9.07
C ARG A 154 2.51 -11.27 9.53
N LEU A 155 1.55 -10.79 8.73
CA LEU A 155 0.79 -9.58 9.03
C LEU A 155 0.18 -9.62 10.45
N LYS A 156 -0.44 -10.75 10.83
CA LYS A 156 -1.04 -10.93 12.16
C LYS A 156 -0.08 -10.76 13.34
N ASP A 157 1.22 -10.98 13.12
CA ASP A 157 2.24 -10.85 14.16
C ASP A 157 2.69 -9.38 14.25
N VAL A 158 2.80 -8.70 13.09
CA VAL A 158 3.08 -7.26 13.02
C VAL A 158 1.96 -6.40 13.62
N LEU A 159 0.70 -6.80 13.46
CA LEU A 159 -0.45 -6.10 14.07
C LEU A 159 -0.53 -6.22 15.60
N LYS A 160 0.29 -7.08 16.21
CA LYS A 160 0.38 -7.26 17.66
C LYS A 160 1.57 -6.55 18.28
N LEU A 161 2.37 -5.85 17.47
CA LEU A 161 3.45 -5.04 17.98
C LEU A 161 2.87 -3.93 18.86
N PRO A 162 3.54 -3.60 19.98
CA PRO A 162 3.07 -2.60 20.94
C PRO A 162 2.95 -1.21 20.31
#